data_AF-A0A9D5VPU1-F1
#
_entry.id   AF-A0A9D5VPU1-F1
#
_cell.length_a   1.000
_cell.length_b   1.000
_cell.length_c   1.000
_cell.angle_alpha   90.00
_cell.angle_beta   90.00
_cell.angle_gamma   90.00
#
_symmetry.space_group_name_H-M   'P 1'
#
loop_
_entity.id
_entity.type
_entity.pdbx_description
1 polymer ?
#
loop_
_entity_poly.entity_id
_entity_poly.type
_entity_poly.pdbx_seq_one_letter_code
_entity_poly.pdbx_strand_id
1 'polypeptide(L)'
;MDREIVWKVSDNLYDEMIKVQEELSFPDLIDLISQAVQRYIAETQHETWRFEFRKLQKQVHSSGGFQLGQTKEQVIAKLREQRHQIFESDYAHMYR
;
A
#
# COMPACT_ATOMS: atom_id res chain seq x y z
N MET A 1 -5.91 -20.30 8.59
CA MET A 1 -6.74 -20.25 9.82
C MET A 1 -7.53 -18.96 9.73
N ASP A 2 -8.81 -19.06 9.42
CA ASP A 2 -9.69 -17.90 9.41
C ASP A 2 -9.87 -17.44 10.86
N ARG A 3 -9.44 -16.21 11.16
CA ARG A 3 -9.71 -15.59 12.46
C ARG A 3 -11.17 -15.16 12.45
N GLU A 4 -11.96 -15.73 13.34
CA GLU A 4 -13.33 -15.28 13.56
C GLU A 4 -13.31 -13.86 14.17
N ILE A 5 -13.86 -12.91 13.43
CA ILE A 5 -13.95 -11.51 13.86
C ILE A 5 -15.36 -11.29 14.40
N VAL A 6 -15.47 -10.99 15.70
CA VAL A 6 -16.74 -10.68 16.36
C VAL A 6 -16.87 -9.17 16.51
N TRP A 7 -17.94 -8.60 15.95
CA TRP A 7 -18.28 -7.19 16.12
C TRP A 7 -19.57 -7.03 16.90
N LYS A 8 -19.59 -6.04 17.80
CA LYS A 8 -20.81 -5.60 18.47
C LYS A 8 -21.36 -4.41 17.69
N VAL A 9 -22.59 -4.54 17.23
CA VAL A 9 -23.31 -3.54 16.44
C VAL A 9 -24.53 -3.11 17.26
N SER A 10 -24.88 -1.82 17.21
CA SER A 10 -26.13 -1.35 17.84
C SER A 10 -27.34 -1.82 17.03
N ASP A 11 -28.47 -2.05 17.69
CA ASP A 11 -29.72 -2.48 17.05
C ASP A 11 -30.13 -1.59 15.86
N ASN A 12 -30.02 -0.26 16.00
CA ASN A 12 -30.33 0.66 14.90
C ASN A 12 -29.46 0.44 13.66
N LEU A 13 -28.17 0.16 13.85
CA LEU A 13 -27.25 -0.08 12.75
C LEU A 13 -27.49 -1.45 12.12
N TYR A 14 -27.89 -2.46 12.91
CA TYR A 14 -28.30 -3.75 12.39
C TYR A 14 -29.55 -3.63 11.50
N ASP A 15 -30.56 -2.88 11.94
CA ASP A 15 -31.79 -2.65 11.17
C ASP A 15 -31.51 -1.89 9.86
N GLU A 16 -30.61 -0.91 9.89
CA GLU A 16 -30.14 -0.21 8.68
C GLU A 16 -29.42 -1.17 7.72
N MET A 17 -28.55 -2.05 8.24
CA MET A 17 -27.83 -3.01 7.42
C MET A 17 -28.77 -4.03 6.75
N ILE A 18 -29.82 -4.47 7.44
CA ILE A 18 -30.86 -5.35 6.85
C ILE A 18 -31.58 -4.63 5.72
N LYS A 19 -32.00 -3.38 5.91
CA LYS A 19 -32.64 -2.60 4.84
C LYS A 19 -31.74 -2.45 3.62
N VAL A 20 -30.48 -2.14 3.83
CA VAL A 20 -29.50 -2.02 2.73
C VAL A 20 -29.27 -3.35 2.03
N GLN A 21 -29.24 -4.46 2.77
CA GLN A 21 -29.13 -5.81 2.19
C GLN A 21 -30.32 -6.11 1.27
N GLU A 22 -31.54 -5.80 1.69
CA GLU A 22 -32.76 -5.97 0.88
C GLU A 22 -32.77 -5.05 -0.35
N GLU A 23 -32.47 -3.76 -0.16
CA GLU A 23 -32.46 -2.75 -1.22
C GLU A 23 -31.44 -3.07 -2.32
N LEU A 24 -30.26 -3.55 -1.94
CA LEU A 24 -29.19 -3.92 -2.86
C LEU A 24 -29.22 -5.39 -3.27
N SER A 25 -30.22 -6.15 -2.81
CA SER A 25 -30.44 -7.58 -3.13
C SER A 25 -29.23 -8.48 -2.86
N PHE A 26 -28.53 -8.24 -1.75
CA PHE A 26 -27.44 -9.12 -1.31
C PHE A 26 -28.00 -10.43 -0.75
N PRO A 27 -27.33 -11.58 -0.96
CA PRO A 27 -27.80 -12.88 -0.45
C PRO A 27 -27.90 -12.93 1.08
N ASP A 28 -26.93 -12.35 1.78
CA ASP A 28 -26.92 -12.23 3.22
C ASP A 28 -26.11 -11.01 3.69
N LEU A 29 -26.17 -10.73 4.99
CA LEU A 29 -25.42 -9.64 5.60
C LEU A 29 -23.90 -9.84 5.55
N ILE A 30 -23.41 -11.09 5.54
CA ILE A 30 -21.98 -11.38 5.53
C ILE A 30 -21.39 -10.95 4.18
N ASP A 31 -22.07 -11.24 3.07
CA ASP A 31 -21.68 -10.82 1.73
C ASP A 31 -21.68 -9.29 1.61
N LEU A 32 -22.71 -8.61 2.11
CA LEU A 32 -22.78 -7.15 2.14
C LEU A 32 -21.58 -6.55 2.90
N ILE A 33 -21.33 -7.03 4.12
CA ILE A 33 -20.23 -6.55 4.97
C ILE A 33 -18.88 -6.84 4.30
N SER A 34 -18.69 -8.04 3.76
CA SER A 34 -17.44 -8.45 3.13
C SER A 34 -17.09 -7.53 1.95
N GLN A 35 -18.07 -7.22 1.09
CA GLN A 35 -17.85 -6.30 -0.02
C GLN A 35 -17.59 -4.86 0.44
N ALA A 36 -18.32 -4.38 1.44
CA ALA A 36 -18.10 -3.05 2.00
C ALA A 36 -16.70 -2.90 2.60
N VAL A 37 -16.24 -3.90 3.36
CA VAL A 37 -14.89 -3.94 3.96
C VAL A 37 -13.82 -4.01 2.87
N GLN A 38 -13.99 -4.87 1.85
CA GLN A 38 -13.04 -4.96 0.74
C GLN A 38 -12.90 -3.63 0.01
N ARG A 39 -14.02 -2.95 -0.26
CA ARG A 39 -14.04 -1.63 -0.88
C ARG A 39 -13.32 -0.60 -0.02
N TYR A 40 -13.64 -0.55 1.27
CA TYR A 40 -12.98 0.37 2.21
C TYR A 40 -11.46 0.13 2.28
N ILE A 41 -11.02 -1.13 2.32
CA ILE A 41 -9.59 -1.47 2.30
C ILE A 41 -8.95 -0.99 1.00
N ALA A 42 -9.56 -1.23 -0.15
CA ALA A 42 -9.03 -0.81 -1.44
C ALA A 42 -8.91 0.73 -1.54
N GLU A 43 -9.92 1.45 -1.08
CA GLU A 43 -9.92 2.91 -1.00
C GLU A 43 -8.81 3.42 -0.06
N THR A 44 -8.72 2.84 1.14
CA THR A 44 -7.69 3.20 2.15
C THR A 44 -6.28 2.91 1.65
N GLN A 45 -6.05 1.78 0.97
CA GLN A 45 -4.77 1.44 0.36
C GLN A 45 -4.38 2.46 -0.70
N HIS A 46 -5.32 2.87 -1.55
CA HIS A 46 -5.06 3.87 -2.58
C HIS A 46 -4.72 5.24 -1.97
N GLU A 47 -5.41 5.67 -0.92
CA GLU A 47 -5.10 6.91 -0.21
C GLU A 47 -3.74 6.85 0.49
N THR A 48 -3.45 5.75 1.17
CA THR A 48 -2.16 5.51 1.83
C THR A 48 -1.03 5.55 0.80
N TRP A 49 -1.20 4.88 -0.34
CA TRP A 49 -0.22 4.90 -1.43
C TRP A 49 0.01 6.32 -1.95
N ARG A 50 -1.06 7.09 -2.18
CA ARG A 50 -0.95 8.50 -2.63
C ARG A 50 -0.22 9.37 -1.60
N PHE A 51 -0.48 9.15 -0.31
CA PHE A 51 0.18 9.88 0.76
C PHE A 51 1.68 9.56 0.83
N GLU A 52 2.04 8.28 0.87
CA GLU A 52 3.44 7.84 0.92
C GLU A 52 4.20 8.23 -0.35
N PHE A 53 3.56 8.16 -1.52
CA PHE A 53 4.16 8.62 -2.77
C PHE A 53 4.46 10.13 -2.74
N ARG A 54 3.53 10.96 -2.26
CA ARG A 54 3.77 12.41 -2.09
C ARG A 54 4.89 12.70 -1.10
N LYS A 55 4.96 11.92 -0.03
CA LYS A 55 6.05 12.03 0.96
C LYS A 55 7.39 11.69 0.33
N LEU A 56 7.47 10.60 -0.45
CA LEU A 56 8.66 10.24 -1.21
C LEU A 56 9.06 11.33 -2.21
N GLN A 57 8.12 11.88 -2.96
CA GLN A 57 8.39 12.99 -3.89
C GLN A 57 8.98 14.21 -3.17
N LYS A 58 8.44 14.57 -2.01
CA LYS A 58 8.98 15.67 -1.18
C LYS A 58 10.39 15.36 -0.70
N GLN A 59 10.65 14.15 -0.23
CA GLN A 59 11.98 13.72 0.21
C GLN A 59 13.00 13.82 -0.93
N VAL A 60 12.67 13.26 -2.10
CA VAL A 60 13.51 13.34 -3.30
C VAL A 60 13.76 14.78 -3.72
N HIS A 61 12.74 15.64 -3.68
CA HIS A 61 12.94 17.05 -4.01
C HIS A 61 13.84 17.76 -2.99
N SER A 62 13.63 17.51 -1.70
CA SER A 62 14.44 18.08 -0.62
C SER A 62 15.90 17.60 -0.63
N SER A 63 16.18 16.41 -1.16
CA SER A 63 17.53 15.89 -1.34
C SER A 63 18.22 16.41 -2.62
N GLY A 64 17.59 17.33 -3.36
CA GLY A 64 18.13 17.84 -4.63
C GLY A 64 17.95 16.87 -5.81
N GLY A 65 16.95 15.98 -5.73
CA GLY A 65 16.70 14.92 -6.70
C GLY A 65 17.55 13.68 -6.45
N PHE A 66 17.42 12.69 -7.33
CA PHE A 66 18.20 11.44 -7.24
C PHE A 66 19.66 11.58 -7.66
N GLN A 67 20.04 12.74 -8.21
CA GLN A 67 21.38 13.02 -8.73
C GLN A 67 21.90 11.91 -9.68
N LEU A 68 21.05 11.24 -10.45
CA LEU A 68 21.43 10.10 -11.30
C LEU A 68 21.99 10.53 -12.68
N GLY A 69 22.05 11.83 -12.96
CA GLY A 69 22.41 12.36 -14.28
C GLY A 69 21.18 12.77 -15.11
N GLN A 70 21.41 13.32 -16.29
CA GLN A 70 20.36 13.84 -17.19
C GLN A 70 20.06 12.90 -18.36
N THR A 71 20.96 11.95 -18.66
CA THR A 71 20.77 10.96 -19.73
C THR A 71 20.61 9.54 -19.19
N LYS A 72 20.00 8.68 -20.00
CA LYS A 72 19.79 7.26 -19.67
C LYS A 72 21.12 6.56 -19.38
N GLU A 73 22.16 6.85 -20.14
CA GLU A 73 23.49 6.26 -20.01
C GLU A 73 24.14 6.65 -18.68
N GLN A 74 24.01 7.93 -18.29
CA GLN A 74 24.52 8.43 -17.00
C GLN A 74 23.81 7.76 -15.83
N VAL A 75 22.48 7.61 -15.92
CA VAL A 75 21.66 6.92 -14.92
C VAL A 75 22.11 5.47 -14.77
N ILE A 76 22.28 4.75 -15.89
CA ILE A 76 22.72 3.35 -15.88
C ILE A 76 24.13 3.23 -15.26
N ALA A 77 25.05 4.13 -15.62
CA ALA A 77 26.40 4.12 -15.08
C ALA A 77 26.41 4.35 -13.56
N LYS A 78 25.69 5.36 -13.06
CA LYS A 78 25.58 5.64 -11.62
C LYS A 78 24.93 4.50 -10.85
N LEU A 79 23.87 3.89 -11.38
CA LEU A 79 23.22 2.74 -10.73
C LEU A 79 24.13 1.50 -10.68
N ARG A 80 24.96 1.28 -11.72
CA ARG A 80 25.96 0.20 -11.72
C ARG A 80 27.04 0.45 -10.68
N GLU A 81 27.52 1.68 -10.57
CA GLU A 81 28.50 2.09 -9.56
C GLU A 81 27.95 1.90 -8.13
N GLN A 82 26.75 2.41 -7.86
CA GLN A 82 26.08 2.24 -6.57
C GLN A 82 25.86 0.76 -6.22
N ARG A 83 25.44 -0.05 -7.19
CA ARG A 83 25.30 -1.50 -6.97
C ARG A 83 26.64 -2.15 -6.60
N HIS A 84 27.73 -1.76 -7.26
CA HIS A 84 29.05 -2.27 -6.94
C HIS A 84 29.48 -1.85 -5.53
N GLN A 85 29.27 -0.60 -5.14
CA GLN A 85 29.56 -0.10 -3.80
C GLN A 85 28.79 -0.85 -2.70
N ILE A 86 27.50 -1.13 -2.93
CA ILE A 86 26.66 -1.93 -2.00
C ILE A 86 27.18 -3.37 -1.90
N PHE A 87 27.56 -3.96 -3.03
CA PHE A 87 28.14 -5.31 -3.02
C PHE A 87 29.45 -5.36 -2.23
N GLU A 88 30.36 -4.41 -2.45
CA GLU A 88 31.60 -4.31 -1.68
C GLU A 88 31.33 -4.02 -0.20
N SER A 89 30.32 -3.21 0.14
CA SER A 89 30.00 -2.91 1.54
C SER A 89 29.34 -4.06 2.28
N ASP A 90 28.49 -4.86 1.61
CA ASP A 90 27.64 -5.85 2.27
C ASP A 90 28.13 -7.28 2.10
N TYR A 91 28.96 -7.54 1.08
CA TYR A 91 29.40 -8.89 0.70
C TYR A 91 30.92 -9.07 0.68
N ALA A 92 31.75 -8.03 0.85
CA ALA A 92 33.21 -8.20 0.92
C ALA A 92 33.67 -9.06 2.11
N HIS A 93 32.85 -9.20 3.14
CA HIS A 93 33.09 -10.07 4.29
C HIS A 93 32.65 -11.53 4.07
N MET A 94 31.92 -11.85 2.99
CA MET A 94 31.46 -13.21 2.69
C MET A 94 32.42 -14.01 1.80
N TYR A 95 33.41 -13.36 1.19
CA TYR A 95 34.41 -13.98 0.30
C TYR A 95 35.84 -13.96 0.87
N ARG A 96 35.98 -13.73 2.18
CA ARG A 96 37.26 -13.80 2.89
C ARG A 96 37.25 -14.99 3.85
#